data_AF-A0A166PT98-F1
#
_entry.id   AF-A0A166PT98-F1
#
_cell.length_a   1.000
_cell.length_b   1.000
_cell.length_c   1.000
_cell.angle_alpha   90.00
_cell.angle_beta   90.00
_cell.angle_gamma   90.00
#
_symmetry.space_group_name_H-M   'P 1'
#
loop_
_entity.id
_entity.type
_entity.pdbx_description
1 polymer ?
#
loop_
_entity_poly.entity_id
_entity_poly.type
_entity_poly.pdbx_seq_one_letter_code
_entity_poly.pdbx_strand_id
1 'polypeptide(L)'
;MEDTSCVCTSIQLLAKQYDEGRARDLVPALNCHLEVLRRLLAQSKALSRDVQYRVTPRNQRTNKALSVDSVDPAPANQIYELFSENVDEFWASSDSRINTELRRRLACVVIFLRSKLDAQALVPPRIADMFRGQHNYADIRNSGSKYIQIARKLGGLGSILWLPLDIPPSTYERYVNLDDEEVFGHLISLAPQFDYTGFVQRLIASQLRGR
;
A
#
# COMPACT_ATOMS: atom_id res chain seq x y z
N MET A 1 -32.96 17.24 33.60
CA MET A 1 -32.47 18.44 32.88
C MET A 1 -31.42 17.97 31.92
N GLU A 2 -31.76 17.85 30.65
CA GLU A 2 -30.81 17.44 29.61
C GLU A 2 -29.89 18.61 29.32
N ASP A 3 -28.61 18.41 29.62
CA ASP A 3 -27.55 19.38 29.39
C ASP A 3 -27.33 19.49 27.88
N THR A 4 -27.87 20.54 27.26
CA THR A 4 -27.78 20.85 25.82
C THR A 4 -26.39 21.36 25.44
N SER A 5 -25.36 20.62 25.82
CA SER A 5 -24.01 20.83 25.33
C SER A 5 -23.90 20.29 23.89
N CYS A 6 -23.44 21.14 22.97
CA CYS A 6 -23.17 20.72 21.60
C CYS A 6 -22.18 19.54 21.60
N VAL A 7 -22.43 18.52 20.78
CA VAL A 7 -21.55 17.33 20.63
C VAL A 7 -20.10 17.76 20.38
N CYS A 8 -19.88 18.88 19.67
CA CYS A 8 -18.56 19.47 19.44
C CYS A 8 -17.86 19.93 20.74
N THR A 9 -18.61 20.47 21.70
CA THR A 9 -18.09 20.91 23.01
C THR A 9 -17.73 19.70 23.88
N SER A 10 -18.54 18.65 23.84
CA SER A 10 -18.28 17.38 24.54
C SER A 10 -17.05 16.65 23.96
N ILE A 11 -16.87 16.69 22.64
CA ILE A 11 -15.67 16.15 21.97
C ILE A 11 -14.42 16.98 22.33
N GLN A 12 -14.52 18.32 22.37
CA GLN A 12 -13.39 19.16 22.81
C GLN A 12 -13.01 18.91 24.28
N LEU A 13 -13.97 18.66 25.15
CA LEU A 13 -13.74 18.30 26.56
C LEU A 13 -13.08 16.90 26.68
N LEU A 14 -13.55 15.92 25.91
CA LEU A 14 -12.97 14.57 25.90
C LEU A 14 -11.57 14.52 25.29
N ALA A 15 -11.31 15.31 24.24
CA ALA A 15 -9.97 15.47 23.67
C ALA A 15 -8.96 16.08 24.66
N LYS A 16 -9.44 16.86 25.65
CA LYS A 16 -8.62 17.40 26.73
C LYS A 16 -8.45 16.44 27.91
N GLN A 17 -9.42 15.55 28.15
CA GLN A 17 -9.47 14.69 29.34
C GLN A 17 -9.08 13.22 29.08
N TYR A 18 -8.80 12.84 27.82
CA TYR A 18 -8.38 11.48 27.42
C TYR A 18 -9.23 10.35 28.06
N ASP A 19 -10.56 10.48 27.98
CA ASP A 19 -11.50 9.44 28.39
C ASP A 19 -12.04 8.69 27.16
N GLU A 20 -11.45 7.53 26.88
CA GLU A 20 -11.83 6.69 25.74
C GLU A 20 -13.24 6.09 25.86
N GLY A 21 -13.71 5.81 27.08
CA GLY A 21 -15.01 5.17 27.30
C GLY A 21 -16.13 6.11 26.88
N ARG A 22 -16.10 7.34 27.39
CA ARG A 22 -17.07 8.37 27.02
C ARG A 22 -16.96 8.79 25.56
N ALA A 23 -15.76 8.73 24.97
CA ALA A 23 -15.58 9.01 23.55
C ALA A 23 -16.32 8.00 22.65
N ARG A 24 -16.31 6.70 23.01
CA ARG A 24 -17.02 5.65 22.25
C ARG A 24 -18.54 5.85 22.29
N ASP A 25 -19.09 6.22 23.44
CA ASP A 25 -20.54 6.41 23.60
C ASP A 25 -21.08 7.58 22.76
N LEU A 26 -20.24 8.57 22.42
CA LEU A 26 -20.63 9.72 21.59
C LEU A 26 -20.54 9.47 20.08
N VAL A 27 -19.90 8.38 19.64
CA VAL A 27 -19.70 8.07 18.21
C VAL A 27 -21.03 8.05 17.41
N PRO A 28 -22.12 7.41 17.89
CA PRO A 28 -23.39 7.39 17.15
C PRO A 28 -23.97 8.79 16.97
N ALA A 29 -23.93 9.62 18.02
CA ALA A 29 -24.43 10.99 17.99
C ALA A 29 -23.61 11.88 17.04
N LEU A 30 -22.28 11.72 17.05
CA LEU A 30 -21.37 12.42 16.14
C LEU A 30 -21.63 12.06 14.67
N ASN A 31 -21.76 10.77 14.37
CA ASN A 31 -22.06 10.31 13.00
C ASN A 31 -23.40 10.87 12.49
N CYS A 32 -24.42 10.92 13.35
CA CYS A 32 -25.70 11.54 13.02
C CYS A 32 -25.53 13.04 12.71
N HIS A 33 -24.79 13.76 13.56
CA HIS A 33 -24.54 15.19 13.38
C HIS A 33 -23.79 15.50 12.07
N LEU A 34 -22.74 14.74 11.77
CA LEU A 34 -21.96 14.86 10.54
C LEU A 34 -22.80 14.59 9.28
N GLU A 35 -23.71 13.62 9.34
CA GLU A 35 -24.62 13.34 8.23
C GLU A 35 -25.63 14.48 7.99
N VAL A 36 -26.13 15.11 9.06
CA VAL A 36 -26.99 16.29 8.95
C VAL A 36 -26.23 17.45 8.31
N LEU A 37 -25.00 17.74 8.76
CA LEU A 37 -24.15 18.77 8.18
C LEU A 37 -23.89 18.52 6.69
N ARG A 38 -23.61 17.28 6.31
CA ARG A 38 -23.41 16.89 4.90
C ARG A 38 -24.65 17.20 4.05
N ARG A 39 -25.85 16.90 4.54
CA ARG A 39 -27.11 17.19 3.84
C ARG A 39 -27.35 18.68 3.68
N LEU A 40 -27.09 19.47 4.73
CA LEU A 40 -27.21 20.92 4.68
C LEU A 40 -26.25 21.54 3.66
N LEU A 41 -24.98 21.11 3.65
CA LEU A 41 -23.99 21.56 2.69
C LEU A 41 -24.36 21.17 1.25
N ALA A 42 -24.94 19.98 1.04
CA ALA A 42 -25.40 19.56 -0.28
C ALA A 42 -26.57 20.41 -0.81
N GLN A 43 -27.42 20.94 0.08
CA GLN A 43 -28.57 21.76 -0.29
C GLN A 43 -28.19 23.23 -0.56
N SER A 44 -27.08 23.73 -0.02
CA SER A 44 -26.64 25.11 -0.18
C SER A 44 -25.27 25.22 -0.85
N LYS A 45 -25.27 25.55 -2.15
CA LYS A 45 -24.03 25.74 -2.93
C LYS A 45 -23.16 26.89 -2.43
N ALA A 46 -23.76 27.95 -1.89
CA ALA A 46 -23.02 29.07 -1.30
C ALA A 46 -22.28 28.62 -0.04
N LEU A 47 -23.01 27.98 0.89
CA LEU A 47 -22.44 27.46 2.12
C LEU A 47 -21.35 26.40 1.86
N SER A 48 -21.56 25.54 0.86
CA SER A 48 -20.57 24.54 0.46
C SER A 48 -19.28 25.13 -0.12
N ARG A 49 -19.30 26.35 -0.67
CA ARG A 49 -18.09 27.02 -1.18
C ARG A 49 -17.29 27.68 -0.07
N ASP A 50 -17.98 28.14 0.98
CA ASP A 50 -17.34 28.81 2.11
C ASP A 50 -16.76 27.80 3.13
N VAL A 51 -17.30 26.58 3.17
CA VAL A 51 -16.81 25.50 4.03
C VAL A 51 -15.65 24.75 3.35
N GLN A 52 -14.45 24.89 3.91
CA GLN A 52 -13.20 24.31 3.38
C GLN A 52 -13.05 22.80 3.63
N TYR A 53 -13.98 22.16 4.34
CA TYR A 53 -13.90 20.76 4.75
C TYR A 53 -15.01 19.92 4.13
N ARG A 54 -14.67 18.70 3.68
CA ARG A 54 -15.62 17.76 3.08
C ARG A 54 -15.87 16.56 4.01
N VAL A 55 -17.13 16.39 4.43
CA VAL A 55 -17.55 15.22 5.21
C VAL A 55 -17.91 14.07 4.26
N THR A 56 -17.04 13.06 4.18
CA THR A 56 -17.25 11.88 3.33
C THR A 56 -17.63 10.67 4.20
N PRO A 57 -18.86 10.12 4.08
CA PRO A 57 -19.26 8.97 4.89
C PRO A 57 -18.52 7.71 4.42
N ARG A 58 -18.13 6.90 5.39
CA ARG A 58 -17.57 5.57 5.16
C ARG A 58 -18.70 4.62 4.73
N ASN A 59 -18.50 3.91 3.61
CA ASN A 59 -19.54 3.05 3.03
C ASN A 59 -19.81 1.83 3.93
N GLN A 60 -21.04 1.64 4.42
CA GLN A 60 -21.37 0.50 5.28
C GLN A 60 -21.45 -0.84 4.54
N ARG A 61 -21.64 -0.84 3.21
CA ARG A 61 -21.70 -2.08 2.39
C ARG A 61 -20.32 -2.65 2.08
N THR A 62 -19.29 -1.79 2.12
CA THR A 62 -17.88 -2.16 2.07
C THR A 62 -17.22 -1.51 3.27
N ASN A 63 -17.20 -2.22 4.40
CA ASN A 63 -16.59 -1.80 5.68
C ASN A 63 -15.08 -1.43 5.59
N LYS A 64 -14.53 -1.29 4.38
CA LYS A 64 -13.22 -0.72 4.14
C LYS A 64 -13.23 0.75 4.55
N ALA A 65 -12.79 1.02 5.77
CA ALA A 65 -11.70 1.99 5.82
C ALA A 65 -10.56 1.34 5.06
N LEU A 66 -9.63 2.16 4.59
CA LEU A 66 -8.26 1.72 4.68
C LEU A 66 -8.06 1.30 6.14
N SER A 67 -8.18 -0.01 6.45
CA SER A 67 -7.78 -0.47 7.77
C SER A 67 -6.31 -0.13 7.80
N VAL A 68 -5.97 0.80 8.67
CA VAL A 68 -4.62 0.91 9.19
C VAL A 68 -4.47 -0.29 10.10
N ASP A 69 -4.48 -1.49 9.52
CA ASP A 69 -3.66 -2.53 10.09
C ASP A 69 -2.26 -1.99 9.84
N SER A 70 -1.47 -1.79 10.90
CA SER A 70 -0.04 -1.65 10.74
C SER A 70 0.37 -2.75 9.77
N VAL A 71 0.92 -2.41 8.60
CA VAL A 71 1.57 -3.42 7.78
C VAL A 71 2.58 -4.03 8.71
N ASP A 72 2.32 -5.26 9.13
CA ASP A 72 3.24 -5.99 9.95
C ASP A 72 4.52 -6.09 9.11
N PRO A 73 5.63 -5.43 9.50
CA PRO A 73 6.86 -5.54 8.76
C PRO A 73 7.49 -6.92 9.00
N ALA A 74 6.99 -7.74 9.94
CA ALA A 74 7.53 -9.05 10.27
C ALA A 74 7.72 -9.96 9.04
N PRO A 75 6.83 -10.02 8.04
CA PRO A 75 7.08 -10.84 6.87
C PRO A 75 8.23 -10.31 6.01
N ALA A 76 8.41 -8.99 5.90
CA ALA A 76 9.56 -8.41 5.19
C ALA A 76 10.86 -8.64 5.97
N ASN A 77 10.84 -8.49 7.30
CA ASN A 77 11.96 -8.79 8.19
C ASN A 77 12.35 -10.27 8.12
N GLN A 78 11.38 -11.19 8.19
CA GLN A 78 11.61 -12.63 8.10
C GLN A 78 12.25 -13.01 6.76
N ILE A 79 11.75 -12.44 5.64
CA ILE A 79 12.34 -12.68 4.31
C ILE A 79 13.76 -12.12 4.23
N TYR A 80 13.99 -10.93 4.81
CA TYR A 80 15.33 -10.36 4.88
C TYR A 80 16.26 -11.24 5.71
N GLU A 81 15.88 -11.64 6.92
CA GLU A 81 16.68 -12.49 7.81
C GLU A 81 17.01 -13.83 7.16
N LEU A 82 16.03 -14.48 6.51
CA LEU A 82 16.20 -15.78 5.88
C LEU A 82 17.14 -15.74 4.65
N PHE A 83 17.09 -14.68 3.84
CA PHE A 83 17.73 -14.67 2.52
C PHE A 83 18.80 -13.60 2.34
N SER A 84 19.07 -12.76 3.35
CA SER A 84 20.04 -11.66 3.25
C SER A 84 21.44 -12.13 2.88
N GLU A 85 21.84 -13.30 3.37
CA GLU A 85 23.12 -13.97 3.11
C GLU A 85 23.07 -14.91 1.89
N ASN A 86 21.91 -15.49 1.58
CA ASN A 86 21.72 -16.41 0.45
C ASN A 86 20.58 -15.98 -0.49
N VAL A 87 20.87 -14.99 -1.33
CA VAL A 87 19.90 -14.40 -2.27
C VAL A 87 19.44 -15.37 -3.38
N ASP A 88 20.17 -16.44 -3.64
CA ASP A 88 19.80 -17.42 -4.67
C ASP A 88 18.74 -18.40 -4.17
N GLU A 89 18.74 -18.69 -2.86
CA GLU A 89 17.73 -19.51 -2.21
C GLU A 89 16.37 -18.82 -2.15
N PHE A 90 16.35 -17.49 -2.13
CA PHE A 90 15.11 -16.72 -2.28
C PHE A 90 14.35 -17.11 -3.56
N TRP A 91 15.03 -17.48 -4.64
CA TRP A 91 14.38 -17.83 -5.91
C TRP A 91 13.92 -19.28 -5.98
N ALA A 92 14.30 -20.13 -5.03
CA ALA A 92 13.83 -21.50 -4.95
C ALA A 92 12.33 -21.57 -4.61
N SER A 93 11.66 -22.67 -4.95
CA SER A 93 10.26 -22.91 -4.58
C SER A 93 10.09 -22.85 -3.07
N SER A 94 9.02 -22.19 -2.62
CA SER A 94 8.71 -22.01 -1.20
C SER A 94 7.23 -22.30 -0.95
N ASP A 95 6.93 -23.00 0.14
CA ASP A 95 5.56 -23.26 0.60
C ASP A 95 4.90 -22.04 1.26
N SER A 96 5.70 -21.04 1.67
CA SER A 96 5.18 -19.77 2.17
C SER A 96 4.51 -18.98 1.05
N ARG A 97 3.21 -18.68 1.24
CA ARG A 97 2.43 -17.82 0.34
C ARG A 97 3.07 -16.44 0.19
N ILE A 98 3.54 -15.85 1.29
CA ILE A 98 4.15 -14.52 1.31
C ILE A 98 5.42 -14.52 0.44
N ASN A 99 6.29 -15.52 0.64
CA ASN A 99 7.50 -15.66 -0.16
C ASN A 99 7.14 -15.85 -1.65
N THR A 100 6.17 -16.70 -1.97
CA THR A 100 5.72 -16.90 -3.36
C THR A 100 5.21 -15.63 -4.03
N GLU A 101 4.39 -14.81 -3.35
CA GLU A 101 3.91 -13.54 -3.90
C GLU A 101 5.03 -12.50 -4.05
N LEU A 102 5.95 -12.42 -3.07
CA LEU A 102 7.11 -11.52 -3.14
C LEU A 102 8.06 -11.91 -4.27
N ARG A 103 8.36 -13.20 -4.41
CA ARG A 103 9.14 -13.73 -5.55
C ARG A 103 8.46 -13.34 -6.85
N ARG A 104 7.14 -13.51 -6.97
CA ARG A 104 6.40 -13.20 -8.19
C ARG A 104 6.47 -11.70 -8.52
N ARG A 105 6.30 -10.84 -7.52
CA ARG A 105 6.45 -9.38 -7.64
C ARG A 105 7.85 -8.99 -8.14
N LEU A 106 8.90 -9.52 -7.50
CA LEU A 106 10.28 -9.24 -7.88
C LEU A 106 10.65 -9.84 -9.23
N ALA A 107 10.08 -10.98 -9.60
CA ALA A 107 10.22 -11.57 -10.91
C ALA A 107 9.66 -10.65 -12.02
N CYS A 108 8.50 -10.00 -11.80
CA CYS A 108 7.98 -8.98 -12.71
C CYS A 108 8.99 -7.84 -12.91
N VAL A 109 9.62 -7.37 -11.82
CA VAL A 109 10.65 -6.32 -11.84
C VAL A 109 11.88 -6.76 -12.64
N VAL A 110 12.37 -7.98 -12.41
CA VAL A 110 13.52 -8.54 -13.16
C VAL A 110 13.20 -8.66 -14.65
N ILE A 111 12.03 -9.19 -15.01
CA ILE A 111 11.60 -9.32 -16.42
C ILE A 111 11.54 -7.94 -17.10
N PHE A 112 10.98 -6.94 -16.43
CA PHE A 112 10.98 -5.57 -16.93
C PHE A 112 12.39 -5.03 -17.13
N LEU A 113 13.27 -5.16 -16.13
CA LEU A 113 14.63 -4.66 -16.20
C LEU A 113 15.46 -5.37 -17.28
N ARG A 114 15.37 -6.70 -17.43
CA ARG A 114 16.03 -7.43 -18.52
C ARG A 114 15.57 -6.91 -19.88
N SER A 115 14.26 -6.66 -20.05
CA SER A 115 13.74 -6.09 -21.31
C SER A 115 14.24 -4.68 -21.62
N LYS A 116 14.74 -3.94 -20.63
CA LYS A 116 15.38 -2.64 -20.82
C LYS A 116 16.88 -2.74 -21.13
N LEU A 117 17.52 -3.85 -20.76
CA LEU A 117 18.93 -4.12 -21.08
C LEU A 117 19.07 -4.69 -22.49
N ASP A 118 18.24 -5.67 -22.83
CA ASP A 118 18.18 -6.27 -24.16
C ASP A 118 16.74 -6.76 -24.44
N ALA A 119 16.16 -6.29 -25.55
CA ALA A 119 14.81 -6.64 -25.95
C ALA A 119 14.64 -8.12 -26.30
N GLN A 120 15.74 -8.81 -26.63
CA GLN A 120 15.79 -10.25 -26.89
C GLN A 120 16.28 -11.07 -25.69
N ALA A 121 16.57 -10.43 -24.55
CA ALA A 121 17.04 -11.12 -23.36
C ALA A 121 16.03 -12.17 -22.90
N LEU A 122 16.48 -13.43 -22.89
CA LEU A 122 15.70 -14.53 -22.36
C LEU A 122 15.46 -14.32 -20.85
N VAL A 123 14.25 -14.65 -20.42
CA VAL A 123 13.88 -14.71 -19.01
C VAL A 123 14.57 -15.93 -18.39
N PRO A 124 15.26 -15.79 -17.23
CA PRO A 124 15.89 -16.94 -16.57
C PRO A 124 14.91 -18.09 -16.35
N PRO A 125 15.30 -19.36 -16.57
CA PRO A 125 14.39 -20.50 -16.47
C PRO A 125 13.62 -20.56 -15.15
N ARG A 126 14.29 -20.26 -14.03
CA ARG A 126 13.67 -20.21 -12.69
C ARG A 126 12.54 -19.18 -12.59
N ILE A 127 12.68 -18.04 -13.27
CA ILE A 127 11.65 -17.01 -13.31
C ILE A 127 10.55 -17.38 -14.30
N ALA A 128 10.92 -17.93 -15.46
CA ALA A 128 9.96 -18.39 -16.47
C ALA A 128 9.01 -19.47 -15.89
N ASP A 129 9.54 -20.35 -15.05
CA ASP A 129 8.78 -21.39 -14.36
C ASP A 129 7.66 -20.84 -13.47
N MET A 130 7.82 -19.62 -12.94
CA MET A 130 6.80 -18.96 -12.11
C MET A 130 5.57 -18.49 -12.90
N PHE A 131 5.72 -18.37 -14.22
CA PHE A 131 4.68 -17.89 -15.12
C PHE A 131 4.33 -18.94 -16.19
N ARG A 132 4.54 -20.24 -15.88
CA ARG A 132 4.14 -21.35 -16.77
C ARG A 132 2.71 -21.16 -17.26
N GLY A 133 2.53 -21.23 -18.58
CA GLY A 133 1.26 -21.00 -19.26
C GLY A 133 1.03 -19.56 -19.75
N GLN A 134 1.91 -18.61 -19.42
CA GLN A 134 1.90 -17.28 -20.03
C GLN A 134 2.80 -17.26 -21.27
N HIS A 135 2.21 -16.98 -22.43
CA HIS A 135 2.94 -16.90 -23.70
C HIS A 135 3.46 -15.49 -24.01
N ASN A 136 2.96 -14.46 -23.33
CA ASN A 136 3.35 -13.07 -23.53
C ASN A 136 3.71 -12.40 -22.20
N TYR A 137 4.96 -11.92 -22.09
CA TYR A 137 5.46 -11.20 -20.92
C TYR A 137 5.11 -9.71 -20.92
N ALA A 138 4.30 -9.19 -21.85
CA ALA A 138 3.92 -7.77 -21.89
C ALA A 138 3.27 -7.30 -20.58
N ASP A 139 2.27 -8.01 -20.08
CA ASP A 139 1.59 -7.64 -18.83
C ASP A 139 2.48 -7.79 -17.59
N ILE A 140 3.37 -8.78 -17.63
CA ILE A 140 4.37 -9.02 -16.58
C ILE A 140 5.41 -7.89 -16.56
N ARG A 141 5.91 -7.47 -17.74
CA ARG A 141 6.79 -6.30 -17.90
C ARG A 141 6.12 -5.02 -17.43
N ASN A 142 4.86 -4.81 -17.81
CA ASN A 142 4.10 -3.64 -17.39
C ASN A 142 3.94 -3.62 -15.86
N SER A 143 3.67 -4.77 -15.24
CA SER A 143 3.60 -4.89 -13.78
C SER A 143 4.94 -4.56 -13.12
N GLY A 144 6.05 -5.05 -13.66
CA GLY A 144 7.40 -4.71 -13.20
C GLY A 144 7.71 -3.22 -13.26
N SER A 145 7.33 -2.55 -14.35
CA SER A 145 7.45 -1.10 -14.50
C SER A 145 6.70 -0.35 -13.41
N LYS A 146 5.46 -0.76 -13.11
CA LYS A 146 4.60 -0.13 -12.09
C LYS A 146 5.21 -0.26 -10.70
N TYR A 147 5.74 -1.43 -10.34
CA TYR A 147 6.44 -1.62 -9.07
C TYR A 147 7.68 -0.73 -8.92
N ILE A 148 8.44 -0.50 -9.99
CA ILE A 148 9.58 0.43 -9.95
C ILE A 148 9.11 1.88 -9.79
N GLN A 149 8.04 2.28 -10.49
CA GLN A 149 7.51 3.64 -10.41
C GLN A 149 7.03 3.98 -9.00
N ILE A 150 6.21 3.11 -8.38
CA ILE A 150 5.74 3.30 -7.01
C ILE A 150 6.93 3.30 -6.03
N ALA A 151 7.90 2.41 -6.21
CA ALA A 151 9.06 2.34 -5.32
C ALA A 151 9.91 3.61 -5.34
N ARG A 152 10.08 4.22 -6.52
CA ARG A 152 10.77 5.51 -6.67
C ARG A 152 10.03 6.64 -5.95
N LYS A 153 8.69 6.67 -6.04
CA LYS A 153 7.89 7.67 -5.33
C LYS A 153 7.96 7.50 -3.80
N LEU A 154 8.09 6.27 -3.32
CA LEU A 154 8.18 5.94 -1.89
C LEU A 154 9.61 6.01 -1.31
N GLY A 155 10.58 6.54 -2.06
CA GLY A 155 11.92 6.82 -1.54
C GLY A 155 12.95 5.69 -1.72
N GLY A 156 12.64 4.59 -2.41
CA GLY A 156 13.65 3.56 -2.69
C GLY A 156 13.11 2.19 -3.12
N LEU A 157 13.98 1.36 -3.69
CA LEU A 157 13.65 0.00 -4.14
C LEU A 157 13.27 -0.93 -2.99
N GLY A 158 13.72 -0.65 -1.75
CA GLY A 158 13.35 -1.41 -0.56
C GLY A 158 11.84 -1.52 -0.35
N SER A 159 11.06 -0.55 -0.83
CA SER A 159 9.59 -0.56 -0.75
C SER A 159 8.91 -1.69 -1.51
N ILE A 160 9.56 -2.27 -2.51
CA ILE A 160 9.04 -3.44 -3.22
C ILE A 160 8.82 -4.62 -2.25
N LEU A 161 9.61 -4.70 -1.17
CA LEU A 161 9.55 -5.78 -0.18
C LEU A 161 8.40 -5.60 0.83
N TRP A 162 8.09 -4.37 1.25
CA TRP A 162 7.10 -4.09 2.29
C TRP A 162 5.76 -3.55 1.76
N LEU A 163 5.64 -3.26 0.47
CA LEU A 163 4.37 -2.85 -0.14
C LEU A 163 3.30 -3.95 0.03
N PRO A 164 2.04 -3.61 0.34
CA PRO A 164 0.96 -4.59 0.51
C PRO A 164 0.84 -5.57 -0.67
N LEU A 165 0.81 -6.88 -0.38
CA LEU A 165 0.80 -7.96 -1.39
C LEU A 165 -0.57 -8.19 -2.04
N ASP A 166 -1.63 -7.77 -1.37
CA ASP A 166 -3.02 -7.88 -1.82
C ASP A 166 -3.43 -6.76 -2.80
N ILE A 167 -2.62 -5.71 -2.91
CA ILE A 167 -2.86 -4.61 -3.86
C ILE A 167 -2.25 -4.96 -5.23
N PRO A 168 -3.05 -4.99 -6.31
CA PRO A 168 -2.56 -5.34 -7.64
C PRO A 168 -1.73 -4.20 -8.28
N PRO A 169 -0.83 -4.52 -9.24
CA PRO A 169 0.04 -3.53 -9.90
C PRO A 169 -0.71 -2.34 -10.53
N SER A 170 -1.90 -2.58 -11.10
CA SER A 170 -2.74 -1.55 -11.73
C SER A 170 -3.26 -0.51 -10.73
N THR A 171 -3.42 -0.88 -9.46
CA THR A 171 -3.84 0.05 -8.41
C THR A 171 -2.69 0.99 -8.03
N TYR A 172 -1.46 0.50 -7.96
CA TYR A 172 -0.28 1.33 -7.73
C TYR A 172 -0.06 2.35 -8.86
N GLU A 173 -0.30 1.97 -10.12
CA GLU A 173 -0.25 2.90 -11.25
C GLU A 173 -1.26 4.04 -11.11
N ARG A 174 -2.48 3.76 -10.62
CA ARG A 174 -3.46 4.82 -10.36
C ARG A 174 -2.96 5.79 -9.29
N TYR A 175 -2.35 5.29 -8.21
CA TYR A 175 -1.77 6.15 -7.18
C TYR A 175 -0.65 7.02 -7.75
N VAL A 176 0.23 6.43 -8.58
CA VAL A 176 1.31 7.17 -9.27
C VAL A 176 0.75 8.27 -10.17
N ASN A 177 -0.29 8.00 -10.95
CA ASN A 177 -0.82 8.95 -11.94
C ASN A 177 -1.76 10.02 -11.36
N LEU A 178 -2.41 9.74 -10.23
CA LEU A 178 -3.34 10.69 -9.59
C LEU A 178 -2.64 11.62 -8.59
N ASP A 179 -1.34 11.43 -8.35
CA ASP A 179 -0.58 12.18 -7.34
C ASP A 179 -1.32 12.24 -5.99
N ASP A 180 -1.85 11.08 -5.57
CA ASP A 180 -2.65 10.94 -4.35
C ASP A 180 -1.75 10.97 -3.11
N GLU A 181 -1.39 12.18 -2.69
CA GLU A 181 -0.50 12.46 -1.55
C GLU A 181 -0.99 11.82 -0.24
N GLU A 182 -2.31 11.66 -0.06
CA GLU A 182 -2.86 10.97 1.11
C GLU A 182 -2.52 9.48 1.07
N VAL A 183 -2.65 8.85 -0.10
CA VAL A 183 -2.24 7.44 -0.29
C VAL A 183 -0.73 7.28 -0.17
N PHE A 184 0.07 8.21 -0.69
CA PHE A 184 1.53 8.14 -0.51
C PHE A 184 1.94 8.33 0.94
N GLY A 185 1.37 9.31 1.64
CA GLY A 185 1.60 9.51 3.07
C GLY A 185 1.25 8.27 3.88
N HIS A 186 0.14 7.60 3.54
CA HIS A 186 -0.22 6.33 4.14
C HIS A 186 0.79 5.22 3.82
N LEU A 187 1.16 5.02 2.55
CA LEU A 187 2.14 3.99 2.18
C LEU A 187 3.50 4.24 2.84
N ILE A 188 3.93 5.49 2.97
CA ILE A 188 5.16 5.87 3.68
C ILE A 188 5.03 5.58 5.17
N SER A 189 3.85 5.75 5.78
CA SER A 189 3.64 5.41 7.19
C SER A 189 3.72 3.90 7.46
N LEU A 190 3.67 3.07 6.41
CA LEU A 190 3.89 1.61 6.48
C LEU A 190 5.37 1.24 6.33
N ALA A 191 6.25 2.22 6.06
CA ALA A 191 7.65 1.95 5.87
C ALA A 191 8.26 1.39 7.17
N PRO A 192 9.00 0.27 7.08
CA PRO A 192 9.75 -0.25 8.20
C PRO A 192 10.90 0.70 8.54
N GLN A 193 11.38 0.61 9.79
CA GLN A 193 12.55 1.37 10.22
C GLN A 193 13.85 0.94 9.50
N PHE A 194 13.86 -0.26 8.91
CA PHE A 194 15.01 -0.83 8.23
C PHE A 194 14.96 -0.60 6.70
N ASP A 195 16.09 -0.21 6.11
CA ASP A 195 16.21 -0.05 4.67
C ASP A 195 16.60 -1.36 3.96
N TYR A 196 15.66 -1.93 3.21
CA TYR A 196 15.91 -3.14 2.41
C TYR A 196 16.47 -2.87 1.02
N THR A 197 16.76 -1.61 0.66
CA THR A 197 17.19 -1.25 -0.69
C THR A 197 18.39 -2.07 -1.16
N GLY A 198 19.42 -2.21 -0.32
CA GLY A 198 20.60 -3.02 -0.65
C GLY A 198 20.27 -4.50 -0.86
N PHE A 199 19.34 -5.05 -0.10
CA PHE A 199 18.92 -6.45 -0.26
C PHE A 199 18.13 -6.66 -1.55
N VAL A 200 17.14 -5.80 -1.83
CA VAL A 200 16.37 -5.85 -3.08
C VAL A 200 17.28 -5.70 -4.31
N GLN A 201 18.28 -4.82 -4.24
CA GLN A 201 19.28 -4.67 -5.30
C GLN A 201 20.09 -5.96 -5.52
N ARG A 202 20.52 -6.66 -4.46
CA ARG A 202 21.21 -7.95 -4.59
C ARG A 202 20.33 -9.03 -5.20
N LEU A 203 19.06 -9.13 -4.78
CA LEU A 203 18.08 -10.06 -5.35
C LEU A 203 17.90 -9.83 -6.86
N ILE A 204 17.70 -8.57 -7.26
CA ILE A 204 17.57 -8.21 -8.67
C ILE A 204 18.88 -8.53 -9.42
N ALA A 205 20.03 -8.14 -8.86
CA ALA A 205 21.32 -8.34 -9.49
C ALA A 205 21.67 -9.82 -9.71
N SER A 206 21.31 -10.73 -8.79
CA SER A 206 21.55 -12.17 -8.96
C SER A 206 20.83 -12.72 -10.19
N GLN A 207 19.66 -12.17 -10.53
CA GLN A 207 18.89 -12.57 -11.70
C GLN A 207 19.22 -11.79 -12.97
N LEU A 208 19.94 -10.67 -12.88
CA LEU A 208 20.40 -9.92 -14.06
C LEU A 208 21.78 -10.36 -14.54
N ARG A 209 22.64 -10.89 -13.63
CA ARG A 209 24.00 -11.34 -13.94
C ARG A 209 24.08 -12.76 -14.49
N GLY A 210 23.00 -13.54 -14.41
CA GLY A 210 22.92 -14.88 -15.00
C GLY A 210 22.96 -14.81 -16.53
N ARG A 211 24.07 -15.30 -17.11
CA ARG A 211 24.21 -15.70 -18.52
C ARG A 211 23.32 -16.89 -18.81
#